data_AF-A0A9D3RWS9-F1
#
_entry.id   AF-A0A9D3RWS9-F1
#
_cell.length_a   1.000
_cell.length_b   1.000
_cell.length_c   1.000
_cell.angle_alpha   90.00
_cell.angle_beta   90.00
_cell.angle_gamma   90.00
#
_symmetry.space_group_name_H-M   'P 1'
#
loop_
_entity.id
_entity.type
_entity.pdbx_description
1 polymer ?
#
loop_
_entity_poly.entity_id
_entity_poly.type
_entity_poly.pdbx_seq_one_letter_code
_entity_poly.pdbx_strand_id
1 'polypeptide(L)'
;MKKEQVVNCQFSVWYPIFKKHTIKSLILPLPQNVIEYLLDDGTLVVAESEDNTQQSSTNTAGCENEEEDIQWSDDETTTTVTAPEFPEFNAKVQEAINLLGGHVFPKLNWSAPRDANWIALNNSLQCQSLRDIFLLFKSSDFIAHDFTQP
;
A
#
# COMPACT_ATOMS: atom_id res chain seq x y z
N MET A 1 -22.48 3.77 19.26
CA MET A 1 -21.22 3.47 19.98
C MET A 1 -20.81 4.73 20.74
N LYS A 2 -20.24 4.63 21.97
CA LYS A 2 -19.73 5.82 22.67
C LYS A 2 -18.37 6.20 22.09
N LYS A 3 -18.07 7.50 21.95
CA LYS A 3 -16.79 7.99 21.41
C LYS A 3 -15.58 7.42 22.15
N GLU A 4 -15.67 7.30 23.48
CA GLU A 4 -14.63 6.71 24.33
C GLU A 4 -14.30 5.26 23.96
N GLN A 5 -15.31 4.47 23.55
CA GLN A 5 -15.08 3.08 23.15
C GLN A 5 -14.25 2.99 21.87
N VAL A 6 -14.49 3.90 20.91
CA VAL A 6 -13.73 3.98 19.67
C VAL A 6 -12.28 4.37 19.95
N VAL A 7 -12.05 5.38 20.80
CA VAL A 7 -10.70 5.82 21.19
C VAL A 7 -9.93 4.71 21.90
N ASN A 8 -10.57 3.98 22.83
CA ASN A 8 -9.92 2.88 23.54
C ASN A 8 -9.53 1.70 22.63
N CYS A 9 -10.19 1.57 21.46
CA CYS A 9 -9.86 0.55 20.47
C CYS A 9 -8.74 0.96 19.49
N GLN A 10 -8.21 2.18 19.59
CA GLN A 10 -7.07 2.60 18.77
C GLN A 10 -5.83 1.76 19.07
N PHE A 11 -5.11 1.35 18.02
CA PHE A 11 -3.88 0.58 18.13
C PHE A 11 -2.86 1.22 19.08
N SER A 12 -2.69 2.53 19.00
CA SER A 12 -1.78 3.29 19.87
C SER A 12 -2.13 3.22 21.36
N VAL A 13 -3.42 3.02 21.70
CA VAL A 13 -3.91 2.96 23.07
C VAL A 13 -3.72 1.57 23.67
N TRP A 14 -4.15 0.52 22.96
CA TRP A 14 -4.11 -0.83 23.51
C TRP A 14 -2.77 -1.56 23.28
N TYR A 15 -2.00 -1.22 22.23
CA TYR A 15 -0.75 -1.91 21.91
C TYR A 15 0.29 -1.86 23.06
N PRO A 16 0.53 -0.71 23.72
CA PRO A 16 1.47 -0.67 24.85
C PRO A 16 1.05 -1.57 26.02
N ILE A 17 -0.26 -1.71 26.26
CA ILE A 17 -0.84 -2.50 27.35
C ILE A 17 -0.65 -4.00 27.07
N PHE A 18 -0.92 -4.42 25.84
CA PHE A 18 -0.89 -5.83 25.43
C PHE A 18 0.35 -6.23 24.64
N LYS A 19 1.43 -5.43 24.68
CA LYS A 19 2.65 -5.62 23.89
C LYS A 19 3.23 -7.04 23.97
N LYS A 20 3.09 -7.71 25.12
CA LYS A 20 3.57 -9.09 25.36
C LYS A 20 2.67 -10.18 24.76
N HIS A 21 1.44 -9.84 24.39
CA HIS A 21 0.40 -10.76 23.94
C HIS A 21 0.00 -10.55 22.47
N THR A 22 0.73 -9.70 21.75
CA THR A 22 0.44 -9.35 20.36
C THR A 22 1.71 -9.40 19.52
N ILE A 23 1.53 -9.31 18.21
CA ILE A 23 2.63 -9.32 17.22
C ILE A 23 3.49 -8.06 17.43
N LYS A 24 4.80 -8.17 17.24
CA LYS A 24 5.72 -7.02 17.28
C LYS A 24 5.29 -6.00 16.22
N SER A 25 5.15 -4.74 16.61
CA SER A 25 4.67 -3.68 15.72
C SER A 25 5.32 -2.35 16.08
N LEU A 26 5.35 -1.44 15.11
CA LEU A 26 5.79 -0.07 15.27
C LEU A 26 4.65 0.87 14.87
N ILE A 27 4.54 1.99 15.57
CA ILE A 27 3.51 3.00 15.34
C ILE A 27 4.21 4.22 14.76
N LEU A 28 3.84 4.60 13.54
CA LEU A 28 4.36 5.78 12.86
C LEU A 28 3.25 6.82 12.75
N PRO A 29 3.42 8.04 13.26
CA PRO A 29 2.45 9.10 13.04
C PRO A 29 2.44 9.47 11.56
N LEU A 30 1.25 9.59 10.97
CA LEU A 30 1.08 9.99 9.58
C LEU A 30 1.26 11.51 9.45
N PRO A 31 2.20 11.97 8.60
CA PRO A 31 2.30 13.38 8.24
C PRO A 31 1.03 13.87 7.52
N GLN A 32 0.68 15.14 7.71
CA GLN A 32 -0.54 15.73 7.13
C GLN A 32 -0.58 15.62 5.61
N ASN A 33 0.55 15.85 4.93
CA ASN A 33 0.67 15.70 3.48
C ASN A 33 0.47 14.24 3.00
N VAL A 34 0.83 13.24 3.81
CA VAL A 34 0.56 11.83 3.49
C VAL A 34 -0.93 11.53 3.63
N ILE A 35 -1.59 12.08 4.66
CA ILE A 35 -3.04 11.93 4.85
C ILE A 35 -3.79 12.54 3.66
N GLU A 36 -3.42 13.74 3.25
CA GLU A 36 -4.02 14.41 2.08
C GLU A 36 -3.84 13.59 0.81
N TYR A 37 -2.66 13.02 0.58
CA TYR A 37 -2.42 12.14 -0.56
C TYR A 37 -3.22 10.83 -0.54
N LEU A 38 -3.38 10.24 0.65
CA LEU A 38 -4.19 9.02 0.79
C LEU A 38 -5.68 9.28 0.56
N LEU A 39 -6.16 10.48 0.92
CA LEU A 39 -7.54 10.93 0.71
C LEU A 39 -7.82 11.49 -0.68
N ASP A 40 -6.79 11.82 -1.46
CA ASP A 40 -6.95 12.28 -2.83
C ASP A 40 -7.45 11.15 -3.74
N ASP A 41 -8.49 11.42 -4.54
CA ASP A 41 -9.07 10.44 -5.48
C ASP A 41 -8.16 10.20 -6.71
N GLY A 42 -6.98 10.83 -6.76
CA GLY A 42 -6.01 10.65 -7.82
C GLY A 42 -5.49 9.21 -7.96
N THR A 43 -5.31 8.79 -9.21
CA THR A 43 -4.73 7.49 -9.56
C THR A 43 -3.35 7.33 -8.94
N LEU A 44 -3.12 6.21 -8.28
CA LEU A 44 -1.79 5.79 -7.84
C LEU A 44 -0.87 5.63 -9.05
N VAL A 45 0.13 6.48 -9.15
CA VAL A 45 1.19 6.31 -10.13
C VAL A 45 2.24 5.40 -9.53
N VAL A 46 2.12 4.11 -9.86
CA VAL A 46 3.15 3.11 -9.60
C VAL A 46 4.17 3.27 -10.73
N ALA A 47 5.19 4.10 -10.54
CA ALA A 47 6.26 4.20 -11.54
C ALA A 47 6.92 2.82 -11.66
N GLU A 48 6.87 2.17 -12.83
CA GLU A 48 7.54 0.89 -13.04
C GLU A 48 8.99 0.99 -12.59
N SER A 49 9.33 0.26 -11.53
CA SER A 49 10.74 0.04 -11.20
C SER A 49 11.27 -0.94 -12.24
N GLU A 50 12.28 -0.53 -13.01
CA GLU A 50 12.98 -1.32 -14.04
C GLU A 50 13.76 -2.52 -13.47
N ASP A 51 13.23 -3.23 -12.47
CA ASP A 51 13.83 -4.44 -11.91
C ASP A 51 13.12 -5.67 -12.48
N ASN A 52 13.18 -5.84 -13.79
CA ASN A 52 12.93 -7.14 -14.41
C ASN A 52 13.65 -7.32 -15.75
N THR A 53 14.95 -7.04 -15.77
CA THR A 53 15.86 -7.62 -16.77
C THR A 53 16.74 -8.63 -16.09
N GLN A 54 16.31 -9.91 -16.07
CA GLN A 54 17.14 -11.06 -16.44
C GLN A 54 16.42 -12.39 -16.19
N GLN A 55 16.48 -13.25 -17.23
CA GLN A 55 16.14 -14.68 -17.30
C GLN A 55 14.65 -14.94 -17.63
N SER A 56 14.30 -15.38 -18.83
CA SER A 56 14.84 -16.56 -19.50
C SER A 56 14.67 -16.48 -21.03
N SER A 57 15.77 -16.61 -21.76
CA SER A 57 15.80 -16.90 -23.18
C SER A 57 15.98 -18.40 -23.38
N THR A 58 15.00 -19.06 -24.00
CA THR A 58 15.24 -20.16 -24.96
C THR A 58 14.00 -20.42 -25.82
N ASN A 59 14.23 -20.40 -27.13
CA ASN A 59 13.31 -20.60 -28.26
C ASN A 59 12.59 -21.95 -28.25
N THR A 60 11.34 -22.04 -28.77
CA THR A 60 11.01 -22.59 -30.10
C THR A 60 9.51 -22.93 -30.27
N ALA A 61 8.99 -22.53 -31.45
CA ALA A 61 7.98 -23.20 -32.28
C ALA A 61 6.49 -23.25 -31.84
N GLY A 62 5.69 -22.40 -32.49
CA GLY A 62 4.49 -22.80 -33.24
C GLY A 62 3.16 -22.91 -32.49
N CYS A 63 2.32 -21.88 -32.57
CA CYS A 63 0.89 -22.01 -32.86
C CYS A 63 0.31 -20.64 -33.20
N GLU A 64 -0.35 -20.58 -34.36
CA GLU A 64 -1.20 -19.49 -34.80
C GLU A 64 -2.44 -19.46 -33.89
N ASN A 65 -2.65 -18.34 -33.19
CA ASN A 65 -3.95 -18.00 -32.62
C ASN A 65 -4.19 -16.52 -32.89
N GLU A 66 -5.21 -16.26 -33.69
CA GLU A 66 -5.80 -14.94 -33.92
C GLU A 66 -6.53 -14.52 -32.64
N GLU A 67 -5.83 -13.80 -31.76
CA GLU A 67 -6.46 -13.05 -30.68
C GLU A 67 -6.33 -11.57 -31.04
N GLU A 68 -7.48 -10.94 -31.26
CA GLU A 68 -7.62 -9.53 -31.56
C GLU A 68 -6.92 -8.71 -30.46
N ASP A 69 -5.72 -8.21 -30.76
CA ASP A 69 -5.03 -7.21 -29.96
C ASP A 69 -5.96 -6.00 -29.82
N ILE A 70 -6.63 -5.89 -28.68
CA ILE A 70 -7.31 -4.67 -28.25
C ILE A 70 -6.20 -3.65 -28.00
N GLN A 71 -5.82 -2.97 -29.08
CA GLN A 71 -4.96 -1.80 -29.07
C GLN A 71 -5.70 -0.71 -28.28
N TRP A 72 -5.44 -0.65 -26.98
CA TRP A 72 -5.80 0.51 -26.16
C TRP A 72 -5.12 1.71 -26.80
N SER A 73 -5.92 2.52 -27.51
CA SER A 73 -5.49 3.79 -28.07
C SER A 73 -4.97 4.64 -26.92
N ASP A 74 -3.65 4.79 -26.86
CA ASP A 74 -2.96 5.75 -26.00
C ASP A 74 -3.38 7.14 -26.45
N ASP A 75 -4.46 7.65 -25.85
CA ASP A 75 -4.91 9.02 -26.07
C ASP A 75 -3.83 9.95 -25.50
N GLU A 76 -3.23 10.71 -26.41
CA GLU A 76 -1.95 11.41 -26.28
C GLU A 76 -2.09 12.67 -25.39
N THR A 77 -2.52 12.48 -24.14
CA THR A 77 -2.48 13.49 -23.07
C THR A 77 -1.99 12.88 -21.76
N THR A 78 -0.97 12.04 -21.83
CA THR A 78 -0.25 11.51 -20.66
C THR A 78 0.58 12.63 -20.04
N THR A 79 -0.08 13.52 -19.31
CA THR A 79 0.59 14.33 -18.29
C THR A 79 1.28 13.32 -17.39
N THR A 80 2.61 13.29 -17.39
CA THR A 80 3.39 12.41 -16.53
C THR A 80 3.13 12.80 -15.09
N VAL A 81 2.05 12.25 -14.50
CA VAL A 81 1.68 12.50 -13.11
C VAL A 81 2.81 11.91 -12.28
N THR A 82 3.74 12.74 -11.86
CA THR A 82 4.84 12.32 -11.01
C THR A 82 4.24 12.01 -9.66
N ALA A 83 4.38 10.76 -9.19
CA ALA A 83 3.91 10.38 -7.87
C ALA A 83 4.52 11.33 -6.82
N PRO A 84 3.73 11.89 -5.90
CA PRO A 84 4.28 12.75 -4.87
C PRO A 84 5.25 11.95 -4.00
N GLU A 85 6.46 12.50 -3.83
CA GLU A 85 7.49 11.87 -3.04
C GLU A 85 7.42 12.32 -1.58
N PHE A 86 7.56 11.36 -0.66
CA PHE A 86 7.59 11.60 0.78
C PHE A 86 8.92 11.10 1.37
N PRO A 87 10.07 11.69 1.01
CA PRO A 87 11.38 11.11 1.31
C PRO A 87 11.61 10.89 2.81
N GLU A 88 11.21 11.85 3.66
CA GLU A 88 11.35 11.72 5.11
C GLU A 88 10.47 10.59 5.68
N PHE A 89 9.22 10.50 5.22
CA PHE A 89 8.29 9.46 5.67
C PHE A 89 8.71 8.09 5.14
N ASN A 90 9.15 8.01 3.89
CA ASN A 90 9.69 6.82 3.26
C ASN A 90 10.89 6.27 4.04
N ALA A 91 11.82 7.13 4.46
CA ALA A 91 12.95 6.72 5.29
C ALA A 91 12.49 6.09 6.62
N LYS A 92 11.53 6.71 7.32
CA LYS A 92 10.97 6.19 8.58
C LYS A 92 10.25 4.85 8.39
N VAL A 93 9.50 4.72 7.29
CA VAL A 93 8.80 3.48 6.94
C VAL A 93 9.81 2.37 6.60
N GLN A 94 10.83 2.67 5.79
CA GLN A 94 11.85 1.69 5.44
C GLN A 94 12.66 1.22 6.66
N GLU A 95 13.01 2.14 7.56
CA GLU A 95 13.63 1.80 8.84
C GLU A 95 12.74 0.87 9.67
N ALA A 96 11.45 1.18 9.78
CA ALA A 96 10.50 0.36 10.51
C ALA A 96 10.34 -1.05 9.90
N ILE A 97 10.29 -1.16 8.57
CA ILE A 97 10.25 -2.44 7.85
C ILE A 97 11.48 -3.27 8.17
N ASN A 98 12.66 -2.66 8.12
CA ASN A 98 13.93 -3.34 8.42
C ASN A 98 13.96 -3.83 9.89
N LEU A 99 13.51 -3.01 10.86
CA LEU A 99 13.44 -3.37 12.28
C LEU A 99 12.44 -4.50 12.60
N LEU A 100 11.46 -4.72 11.72
CA LEU A 100 10.43 -5.74 11.83
C LEU A 100 10.76 -7.02 11.03
N GLY A 101 11.90 -7.05 10.33
CA GLY A 101 12.37 -8.25 9.62
C GLY A 101 12.13 -8.23 8.11
N GLY A 102 11.96 -7.05 7.49
CA GLY A 102 11.89 -6.87 6.04
C GLY A 102 10.51 -7.08 5.42
N HIS A 103 9.57 -7.66 6.18
CA HIS A 103 8.21 -7.91 5.73
C HIS A 103 7.22 -7.48 6.82
N VAL A 104 6.26 -6.64 6.45
CA VAL A 104 5.27 -6.11 7.38
C VAL A 104 3.87 -6.20 6.79
N PHE A 105 2.84 -6.04 7.62
CA PHE A 105 1.51 -5.69 7.13
C PHE A 105 1.12 -4.32 7.71
N PRO A 106 0.64 -3.38 6.89
CA PRO A 106 0.28 -2.05 7.38
C PRO A 106 -1.16 -2.03 7.91
N LYS A 107 -1.43 -1.18 8.91
CA LYS A 107 -2.78 -0.86 9.37
C LYS A 107 -2.84 0.54 9.95
N LEU A 108 -4.03 1.13 9.97
CA LEU A 108 -4.30 2.38 10.66
C LEU A 108 -4.71 2.12 12.12
N ASN A 109 -5.27 3.13 12.76
CA ASN A 109 -5.65 3.09 14.17
C ASN A 109 -6.63 1.95 14.47
N TRP A 110 -7.58 1.67 13.58
CA TRP A 110 -8.63 0.68 13.81
C TRP A 110 -8.54 -0.45 12.79
N SER A 111 -8.45 -0.13 11.51
CA SER A 111 -8.63 -1.09 10.42
C SER A 111 -7.33 -1.43 9.69
N ALA A 112 -7.31 -2.62 9.10
CA ALA A 112 -6.28 -3.10 8.18
C ALA A 112 -6.91 -3.25 6.78
N PRO A 113 -6.16 -3.05 5.68
CA PRO A 113 -6.67 -2.99 4.31
C PRO A 113 -7.00 -4.38 3.73
N ARG A 114 -7.80 -5.17 4.46
CA ARG A 114 -8.09 -6.58 4.13
C ARG A 114 -8.95 -6.74 2.88
N ASP A 115 -9.74 -5.72 2.58
CA ASP A 115 -10.56 -5.55 1.39
C ASP A 115 -9.73 -5.18 0.15
N ALA A 116 -8.50 -4.68 0.31
CA ALA A 116 -7.60 -4.32 -0.79
C ALA A 116 -6.60 -5.41 -1.18
N ASN A 117 -6.76 -6.65 -0.69
CA ASN A 117 -5.81 -7.72 -1.01
C ASN A 117 -5.73 -8.05 -2.52
N TRP A 118 -6.77 -7.70 -3.28
CA TRP A 118 -6.88 -7.94 -4.72
C TRP A 118 -5.92 -7.08 -5.57
N ILE A 119 -5.47 -5.92 -5.06
CA ILE A 119 -4.54 -5.04 -5.79
C ILE A 119 -3.07 -5.42 -5.54
N ALA A 120 -2.79 -6.23 -4.51
CA ALA A 120 -1.44 -6.65 -4.19
C ALA A 120 -0.93 -7.72 -5.18
N LEU A 121 0.29 -7.53 -5.69
CA LEU A 121 0.94 -8.42 -6.67
C LEU A 121 1.07 -9.88 -6.19
N ASN A 122 1.05 -10.10 -4.87
CA ASN A 122 1.23 -11.40 -4.22
C ASN A 122 -0.05 -11.94 -3.57
N ASN A 123 -1.23 -11.31 -3.80
CA ASN A 123 -2.47 -11.63 -3.10
C ASN A 123 -2.30 -11.70 -1.57
N SER A 124 -1.44 -10.85 -1.00
CA SER A 124 -1.14 -10.79 0.42
C SER A 124 -1.07 -9.33 0.90
N LEU A 125 -1.34 -9.11 2.19
CA LEU A 125 -1.15 -7.80 2.85
C LEU A 125 0.31 -7.53 3.24
N GLN A 126 1.22 -8.36 2.73
CA GLN A 126 2.65 -8.26 2.99
C GLN A 126 3.26 -7.15 2.13
N CYS A 127 3.84 -6.16 2.79
CA CYS A 127 4.52 -5.03 2.19
C CYS A 127 6.01 -5.06 2.52
N GLN A 128 6.82 -4.57 1.57
CA GLN A 128 8.27 -4.41 1.71
C GLN A 128 8.72 -2.97 1.47
N SER A 129 7.86 -2.15 0.87
CA SER A 129 8.13 -0.75 0.56
C SER A 129 6.96 0.16 0.94
N LEU A 130 7.22 1.48 1.01
CA LEU A 130 6.16 2.48 1.17
C LEU A 130 5.12 2.42 0.04
N ARG A 131 5.57 2.11 -1.17
CA ARG A 131 4.71 2.00 -2.35
C ARG A 131 3.67 0.89 -2.19
N ASP A 132 4.06 -0.28 -1.70
CA ASP A 132 3.14 -1.39 -1.45
C ASP A 132 2.07 -0.98 -0.42
N ILE A 133 2.49 -0.22 0.60
CA ILE A 133 1.59 0.28 1.65
C ILE A 133 0.60 1.28 1.06
N PHE A 134 1.06 2.23 0.25
CA PHE A 134 0.19 3.21 -0.40
C PHE A 134 -0.78 2.56 -1.39
N LEU A 135 -0.33 1.55 -2.12
CA LEU A 135 -1.18 0.76 -3.01
C LEU A 135 -2.36 0.15 -2.25
N LEU A 136 -2.08 -0.57 -1.15
CA LEU A 136 -3.12 -1.16 -0.32
C LEU A 136 -4.02 -0.13 0.35
N PHE A 137 -3.45 0.98 0.84
CA PHE A 137 -4.20 1.99 1.59
C PHE A 137 -5.16 2.77 0.71
N LYS A 138 -4.77 3.15 -0.50
CA LYS A 138 -5.66 3.89 -1.41
C LYS A 138 -6.71 2.98 -2.05
N SER A 139 -6.48 1.67 -2.10
CA SER A 139 -7.45 0.70 -2.63
C SER A 139 -8.38 0.09 -1.57
N SER A 140 -8.36 0.59 -0.32
CA SER A 140 -9.15 0.04 0.80
C SER A 140 -10.22 1.02 1.30
N ASP A 141 -11.46 0.57 1.28
CA ASP A 141 -12.60 1.27 1.87
C ASP A 141 -12.49 1.30 3.40
N PHE A 142 -11.92 0.26 4.02
CA PHE A 142 -11.69 0.24 5.46
C PHE A 142 -10.70 1.33 5.91
N ILE A 143 -9.69 1.61 5.10
CA ILE A 143 -8.74 2.69 5.38
C ILE A 143 -9.39 4.06 5.18
N ALA A 144 -10.18 4.24 4.11
CA ALA A 144 -10.94 5.47 3.88
C ALA A 144 -11.94 5.76 5.03
N HIS A 145 -12.59 4.72 5.55
CA HIS A 145 -13.48 4.81 6.71
C HIS A 145 -12.72 5.24 7.98
N ASP A 146 -11.52 4.69 8.23
CA ASP A 146 -10.68 5.08 9.37
C ASP A 146 -10.33 6.59 9.36
N PHE A 147 -10.22 7.22 8.18
CA PHE A 147 -9.96 8.65 8.06
C PHE A 147 -11.21 9.53 8.20
N THR A 148 -12.34 9.09 7.65
CA THR A 148 -13.54 9.95 7.50
C THR A 148 -14.62 9.69 8.55
N GLN A 149 -14.72 8.47 9.06
CA GLN A 149 -15.81 8.01 9.94
C GLN A 149 -15.33 7.05 11.07
N PRO A 150 -14.32 7.42 11.88
CA PRO A 150 -13.76 6.53 12.90
C PRO A 150 -14.70 6.17 14.07
#